data_AF-A0A6M3LPG7-F1
#
_entry.id   AF-A0A6M3LPG7-F1
#
_cell.length_a   1.000
_cell.length_b   1.000
_cell.length_c   1.000
_cell.angle_alpha   90.00
_cell.angle_beta   90.00
_cell.angle_gamma   90.00
#
_symmetry.space_group_name_H-M   'P 1'
#
loop_
_entity.id
_entity.type
_entity.pdbx_description
1 polymer ?
#
loop_
_entity_poly.entity_id
_entity_poly.type
_entity_poly.pdbx_seq_one_letter_code
_entity_poly.pdbx_strand_id
1 'polypeptide(L)'
;MSLQMRVRLFGNDYLLIGDLENGGAIATEEQFRNFDCSFAYLTQSGNIIQRGKIIGIREDIELPEKDTHVEIEIEAGTEKILGSLFNFPEWSKG
;
A
#
# COMPACT_ATOMS: atom_id res chain seq x y z
N MET A 1 -6.07 -12.97 -4.16
CA MET A 1 -4.67 -12.87 -3.71
C MET A 1 -4.33 -11.40 -3.64
N SER A 2 -4.06 -10.85 -2.46
CA SER A 2 -3.59 -9.46 -2.33
C SER A 2 -2.09 -9.43 -2.56
N LEU A 3 -1.63 -8.82 -3.66
CA LEU A 3 -0.20 -8.56 -3.85
C LEU A 3 0.28 -7.60 -2.75
N GLN A 4 1.44 -7.91 -2.18
CA GLN A 4 2.20 -6.95 -1.40
C GLN A 4 3.59 -6.82 -1.98
N MET A 5 4.05 -5.58 -2.06
CA MET A 5 5.33 -5.23 -2.66
C MET A 5 6.14 -4.41 -1.66
N ARG A 6 7.41 -4.77 -1.45
CA ARG A 6 8.32 -3.88 -0.74
C ARG A 6 8.73 -2.73 -1.65
N VAL A 7 8.67 -1.52 -1.12
CA VAL A 7 9.00 -0.28 -1.82
C VAL A 7 9.83 0.61 -0.91
N ARG A 8 10.66 1.48 -1.49
CA ARG A 8 11.25 2.61 -0.78
C ARG A 8 10.58 3.90 -1.20
N LEU A 9 10.30 4.73 -0.21
CA LEU A 9 9.73 6.05 -0.41
C LEU A 9 10.45 7.03 0.52
N PHE A 10 10.92 8.16 -0.02
CA PHE A 10 11.74 9.13 0.72
C PHE A 10 12.92 8.49 1.48
N GLY A 11 13.56 7.48 0.88
CA GLY A 11 14.69 6.77 1.46
C GLY A 11 14.38 5.80 2.61
N ASN A 12 13.09 5.57 2.94
CA ASN A 12 12.67 4.61 3.97
C ASN A 12 11.94 3.41 3.33
N ASP A 13 12.09 2.22 3.92
CA ASP A 13 11.43 0.99 3.47
C ASP A 13 9.97 0.92 3.95
N TYR A 14 9.06 0.59 3.04
CA TYR A 14 7.63 0.41 3.29
C TYR A 14 7.08 -0.81 2.55
N LEU A 15 5.85 -1.19 2.92
CA LEU A 15 5.00 -2.11 2.17
C LEU A 15 3.97 -1.31 1.38
N LEU A 16 3.88 -1.58 0.08
CA LEU A 16 2.73 -1.27 -0.75
C LEU A 16 1.77 -2.46 -0.72
N ILE A 17 0.57 -2.24 -0.22
CA ILE A 17 -0.49 -3.24 -0.14
C ILE A 17 -1.42 -3.04 -1.32
N GLY A 18 -1.22 -3.85 -2.34
CA GLY A 18 -1.69 -3.63 -3.71
C GLY A 18 -0.52 -3.80 -4.68
N ASP A 19 -0.58 -3.08 -5.79
CA ASP A 19 0.48 -3.08 -6.79
C ASP A 19 0.68 -1.67 -7.37
N LEU A 20 1.73 -1.50 -8.18
CA LEU A 20 2.03 -0.19 -8.75
C LEU A 20 0.94 0.30 -9.72
N GLU A 21 0.25 -0.60 -10.43
CA GLU A 21 -0.76 -0.26 -11.45
C GLU A 21 -2.09 0.19 -10.81
N ASN A 22 -2.58 -0.62 -9.88
CA ASN A 22 -3.86 -0.46 -9.20
C ASN A 22 -3.78 0.43 -7.95
N GLY A 23 -2.56 0.80 -7.53
CA GLY A 23 -2.32 1.55 -6.32
C GLY A 23 -2.56 0.72 -5.06
N GLY A 24 -2.53 1.40 -3.91
CA GLY A 24 -2.67 0.73 -2.63
C GLY A 24 -2.19 1.55 -1.45
N ALA A 25 -2.27 0.94 -0.27
CA ALA A 25 -1.83 1.57 0.96
C ALA A 25 -0.31 1.44 1.08
N ILE A 26 0.35 2.51 1.49
CA ILE A 26 1.77 2.50 1.84
C ILE A 26 1.85 2.52 3.37
N ALA A 27 2.30 1.41 3.95
CA ALA A 27 2.39 1.22 5.39
C ALA A 27 3.75 0.62 5.76
N THR A 28 4.18 0.80 7.00
CA THR A 28 5.29 0.00 7.52
C THR A 28 4.85 -1.45 7.75
N GLU A 29 5.82 -2.37 7.81
CA GLU A 29 5.54 -3.78 8.11
C GLU A 29 4.87 -3.96 9.48
N GLU A 30 5.29 -3.18 10.47
CA GLU A 30 4.69 -3.17 11.82
C GLU A 30 3.22 -2.71 11.77
N GLN A 31 2.93 -1.58 11.11
CA GLN A 31 1.57 -1.08 11.00
C GLN A 31 0.65 -2.07 10.30
N PHE A 32 1.15 -2.71 9.23
CA PHE A 32 0.36 -3.71 8.53
C PHE A 32 0.05 -4.92 9.43
N ARG A 33 1.04 -5.45 10.16
CA ARG A 33 0.86 -6.59 11.08
C ARG A 33 -0.10 -6.26 12.24
N ASN A 34 -0.13 -5.01 12.68
CA ASN A 34 -1.01 -4.53 13.75
C ASN A 34 -2.35 -3.98 13.24
N PHE A 35 -2.60 -3.99 11.93
CA PHE A 35 -3.77 -3.38 11.29
C PHE A 35 -3.96 -1.90 11.63
N ASP A 36 -2.86 -1.19 11.82
CA ASP A 36 -2.84 0.27 12.03
C ASP A 36 -3.01 1.02 10.70
N CYS A 37 -3.43 2.28 10.79
CA CYS A 37 -3.65 3.14 9.63
C CYS A 37 -2.38 3.33 8.78
N SER A 38 -2.57 3.41 7.46
CA SER A 38 -1.49 3.66 6.48
C SER A 38 -0.78 5.00 6.70
N PHE A 39 0.51 5.05 6.40
CA PHE A 39 1.29 6.28 6.41
C PHE A 39 0.94 7.19 5.23
N ALA A 40 0.77 6.59 4.05
CA ALA A 40 0.36 7.25 2.80
C ALA A 40 -0.38 6.24 1.92
N TYR A 41 -0.90 6.66 0.77
CA TYR A 41 -1.45 5.76 -0.23
C TYR A 41 -1.05 6.17 -1.65
N LEU A 42 -0.79 5.18 -2.50
CA LEU A 42 -0.57 5.34 -3.93
C LEU A 42 -1.92 5.20 -4.65
N THR A 43 -2.30 6.19 -5.46
CA THR A 43 -3.48 6.09 -6.32
C THR A 43 -3.15 5.41 -7.64
N GLN A 44 -4.17 4.93 -8.36
CA GLN A 44 -4.02 4.38 -9.72
C GLN A 44 -3.40 5.39 -10.70
N SER A 45 -3.71 6.67 -10.50
CA SER A 45 -3.12 7.77 -11.27
C SER A 45 -1.65 8.04 -10.95
N GLY A 46 -1.07 7.31 -10.01
CA GLY A 46 0.33 7.45 -9.61
C GLY A 46 0.60 8.53 -8.57
N ASN A 47 -0.42 9.14 -7.94
CA ASN A 47 -0.20 10.13 -6.89
C ASN A 47 0.03 9.44 -5.55
N ILE A 48 0.96 9.95 -4.74
CA ILE A 48 1.17 9.52 -3.37
C ILE A 48 0.55 10.57 -2.44
N ILE A 49 -0.45 10.16 -1.66
CA ILE A 49 -1.23 11.07 -0.83
C ILE A 49 -1.04 10.72 0.65
N GLN A 50 -0.75 11.74 1.44
CA GLN A 50 -0.69 11.66 2.90
C GLN A 50 -1.51 12.79 3.51
N ARG A 51 -2.41 12.46 4.44
CA ARG A 51 -3.28 13.43 5.13
C ARG A 51 -4.01 14.40 4.18
N GLY A 52 -4.47 13.87 3.04
CA GLY A 52 -5.20 14.62 2.02
C GLY A 52 -4.34 15.52 1.12
N LYS A 53 -3.00 15.44 1.20
CA LYS A 53 -2.08 16.20 0.35
C LYS A 53 -1.26 15.26 -0.52
N ILE A 54 -1.06 15.64 -1.79
CA ILE A 54 -0.10 14.97 -2.67
C ILE A 54 1.31 15.31 -2.16
N ILE A 55 2.09 14.28 -1.85
CA ILE A 55 3.46 14.41 -1.34
C ILE A 55 4.52 13.85 -2.31
N GLY A 56 4.08 13.15 -3.35
CA GLY A 56 4.95 12.54 -4.36
C GLY A 56 4.14 11.87 -5.47
N ILE A 57 4.87 11.23 -6.38
CA ILE A 57 4.35 10.47 -7.53
C ILE A 57 4.99 9.07 -7.59
N ARG A 58 4.48 8.18 -8.44
CA ARG A 58 4.95 6.78 -8.56
C ARG A 58 6.46 6.69 -8.84
N GLU A 59 7.00 7.65 -9.59
CA GLU A 59 8.42 7.75 -9.90
C GLU A 59 9.32 7.96 -8.66
N ASP A 60 8.74 8.39 -7.54
CA ASP A 60 9.44 8.52 -6.25
C ASP A 60 9.58 7.18 -5.51
N ILE A 61 8.97 6.10 -6.03
CA ILE A 61 9.05 4.76 -5.46
C ILE A 61 10.23 4.00 -6.07
N GLU A 62 11.15 3.55 -5.22
CA GLU A 62 12.20 2.61 -5.63
C GLU A 62 11.79 1.18 -5.28
N LEU A 63 11.98 0.26 -6.22
CA LEU A 63 11.84 -1.17 -5.98
C LEU A 63 13.18 -1.75 -5.50
N PRO A 64 13.20 -2.56 -4.44
CA PRO A 64 14.40 -3.31 -4.08
C PRO A 64 14.89 -4.16 -5.25
N GLU A 65 16.21 -4.35 -5.40
CA GLU A 65 16.86 -5.02 -6.54
C GLU A 65 16.36 -6.45 -6.86
N LYS A 66 15.63 -7.08 -5.93
CA LYS A 66 14.80 -8.24 -6.23
C LYS A 66 13.36 -7.82 -6.08
N ASP A 67 12.58 -7.92 -7.16
CA ASP A 67 11.12 -7.80 -7.16
C ASP A 67 10.57 -8.60 -5.99
N THR A 68 10.30 -7.90 -4.89
CA THR A 68 9.95 -8.55 -3.65
C THR A 68 8.45 -8.72 -3.69
N HIS A 69 8.03 -9.87 -4.20
CA HIS A 69 6.69 -10.38 -3.97
C HIS A 69 6.67 -10.91 -2.54
N VAL A 70 5.98 -10.19 -1.66
CA VAL A 70 5.72 -10.65 -0.30
C VAL A 70 4.34 -11.28 -0.31
N GLU A 71 4.28 -12.60 -0.20
CA GLU A 71 3.03 -13.30 0.08
C GLU A 71 2.79 -13.24 1.58
N ILE A 72 1.70 -12.60 1.98
CA ILE A 72 1.24 -12.65 3.37
C ILE A 72 -0.03 -13.49 3.42
N GLU A 73 0.00 -14.48 4.30
CA GLU A 73 -1.17 -15.29 4.63
C GLU A 73 -2.12 -14.43 5.46
N ILE A 74 -3.16 -13.93 4.80
CA ILE A 74 -4.20 -13.15 5.45
C ILE A 74 -5.20 -14.12 6.07
N GLU A 75 -5.29 -14.14 7.40
CA GLU A 75 -6.32 -14.92 8.09
C GLU A 75 -7.72 -14.52 7.60
N ALA A 76 -8.61 -15.51 7.48
CA ALA A 76 -9.96 -15.30 6.97
C ALA A 76 -10.70 -14.22 7.79
N GLY A 77 -11.10 -13.13 7.13
CA GLY A 77 -11.79 -11.98 7.74
C GLY A 77 -10.95 -10.69 7.78
N THR A 78 -9.64 -10.80 7.71
CA THR A 78 -8.73 -9.65 7.67
C THR A 78 -8.82 -8.88 6.36
N GLU A 79 -9.17 -9.54 5.24
CA GLU A 79 -9.45 -8.88 3.96
C GLU A 79 -10.59 -7.84 4.05
N LYS A 80 -11.63 -8.13 4.86
CA LYS A 80 -12.71 -7.17 5.13
C LYS A 80 -12.22 -6.00 5.97
N ILE A 81 -11.33 -6.27 6.92
CA ILE A 81 -10.74 -5.24 7.78
C ILE A 81 -9.87 -4.30 6.94
N LEU A 82 -8.97 -4.84 6.11
CA LEU A 82 -8.12 -4.05 5.20
C LEU A 82 -8.96 -3.24 4.21
N GLY A 83 -9.99 -3.84 3.60
CA GLY A 83 -10.93 -3.11 2.74
C GLY A 83 -11.66 -1.97 3.46
N SER A 84 -12.00 -2.16 4.75
CA SER A 84 -12.66 -1.13 5.56
C SER A 84 -11.73 -0.04 6.10
N LEU A 85 -10.48 -0.39 6.43
CA LEU A 85 -9.48 0.50 7.03
C LEU A 85 -8.95 1.52 6.03
N PHE A 86 -8.72 1.07 4.79
CA PHE A 86 -8.14 1.94 3.79
C PHE A 86 -9.18 2.73 3.01
N ASN A 87 -10.47 2.42 3.21
CA ASN A 87 -11.64 3.11 2.66
C ASN A 87 -11.35 3.70 1.28
N PHE A 88 -10.77 2.87 0.39
CA PHE A 88 -10.32 3.31 -0.91
C PHE A 88 -11.57 3.72 -1.69
N PRO A 89 -11.75 5.01 -2.01
CA PRO A 89 -12.96 5.47 -2.69
C PRO A 89 -13.14 4.81 -4.06
N GLU A 90 -12.10 4.16 -4.59
CA GLU A 90 -12.07 3.51 -5.91
C GLU A 90 -12.14 1.97 -5.85
N TRP A 91 -11.90 1.30 -4.70
CA TRP A 91 -12.04 -0.16 -4.59
C TRP A 91 -13.46 -0.61 -4.21
N SER A 92 -14.34 0.32 -3.83
CA SER A 92 -15.75 0.06 -3.52
C SER A 92 -16.65 -0.01 -4.75
N LYS A 93 -16.07 0.07 -5.96
CA LYS A 93 -16.76 -0.16 -7.24
C LYS A 93 -16.15 -1.39 -7.94
N GLY A 94 -16.39 -2.55 -7.35
CA GLY A 94 -16.16 -3.87 -7.94
C GLY A 94 -17.26 -4.80 -7.49
#